data_AF-A0A2D7H0B2-F1
#
_entry.id   AF-A0A2D7H0B2-F1
#
_cell.length_a   1.000
_cell.length_b   1.000
_cell.length_c   1.000
_cell.angle_alpha   90.00
_cell.angle_beta   90.00
_cell.angle_gamma   90.00
#
_symmetry.space_group_name_H-M   'P 1'
#
loop_
_entity.id
_entity.type
_entity.pdbx_description
1 polymer ?
#
loop_
_entity_poly.entity_id
_entity_poly.type
_entity_poly.pdbx_seq_one_letter_code
_entity_poly.pdbx_strand_id
1 'polypeptide(L)'
;MKMPPIIIHVPKTGGTTLFMILSGAQKPPVANYLYRHVIMNDSGNDMYSNCGDIFDSDSKEKYAQQKIVLMLREPLERLESEFGFLGNRETFQKLWKIKNASRFPKKFEDYVTHPCTSNSICKFLLGHGLYGNAHITDSDYDRIVRSLNELNFIYGDTKEMSLTIQNVSHICSIPLNNIDELPKYRVSLYKQQRGKDWDSIKEQFQKLNYYDMKLFNELSERFKKQIDNLPSIREITFKGDIYDSIYLFLSGTGLRSPLEIYISDVDNQEAAYEWISARKNELDQLTKDLMNQCNGEGKRFIKSWLEESIPTLLDKNNNLQIDQHDPLTTLRELTVRLFNSSA
;
A
#
# COMPACT_ATOMS: atom_id res chain seq x y z
N MET A 1 16.77 29.97 4.65
CA MET A 1 15.80 28.92 5.04
C MET A 1 16.26 27.60 4.42
N LYS A 2 16.22 26.48 5.15
CA LYS A 2 16.48 25.15 4.55
C LYS A 2 15.31 24.79 3.62
N MET A 3 15.60 24.40 2.39
CA MET A 3 14.58 23.91 1.47
C MET A 3 13.98 22.58 2.00
N PRO A 4 12.64 22.44 2.04
CA PRO A 4 12.01 21.16 2.38
C PRO A 4 12.45 20.06 1.43
N PRO A 5 12.64 18.81 1.88
CA PRO A 5 13.01 17.72 0.98
C PRO A 5 11.87 17.40 0.00
N ILE A 6 12.23 16.90 -1.19
CA ILE A 6 11.29 16.21 -2.08
C ILE A 6 11.12 14.80 -1.54
N ILE A 7 9.89 14.33 -1.38
CA ILE A 7 9.59 12.94 -1.02
C ILE A 7 9.05 12.23 -2.25
N ILE A 8 9.81 11.25 -2.76
CA ILE A 8 9.37 10.31 -3.77
C ILE A 8 8.64 9.16 -3.09
N HIS A 9 7.32 9.19 -3.15
CA HIS A 9 6.46 8.14 -2.64
C HIS A 9 6.07 7.18 -3.76
N VAL A 10 6.87 6.13 -3.94
CA VAL A 10 6.45 4.99 -4.77
C VAL A 10 5.24 4.31 -4.09
N PRO A 11 4.15 3.98 -4.80
CA PRO A 11 3.00 3.34 -4.17
C PRO A 11 3.38 2.09 -3.36
N LYS A 12 2.79 1.98 -2.16
CA LYS A 12 2.90 0.82 -1.25
C LYS A 12 4.27 0.63 -0.57
N THR A 13 5.08 1.68 -0.47
CA THR A 13 6.38 1.68 0.24
C THR A 13 6.37 2.43 1.58
N GLY A 14 5.19 2.60 2.19
CA GLY A 14 5.07 3.30 3.48
C GLY A 14 5.29 4.82 3.42
N GLY A 15 5.35 5.42 2.22
CA GLY A 15 5.59 6.86 2.07
C GLY A 15 4.53 7.76 2.68
N THR A 16 3.26 7.31 2.80
CA THR A 16 2.23 8.04 3.56
C THR A 16 2.63 8.21 5.03
N THR A 17 3.03 7.11 5.68
CA THR A 17 3.48 7.12 7.08
C THR A 17 4.68 8.04 7.24
N LEU A 18 5.71 7.88 6.40
CA LEU A 18 6.89 8.73 6.45
C LEU A 18 6.54 10.22 6.30
N PHE A 19 5.73 10.58 5.28
CA PHE A 19 5.34 11.96 5.04
C PHE A 19 4.63 12.57 6.26
N MET A 20 3.64 11.86 6.81
CA MET A 20 2.86 12.35 7.95
C MET A 20 3.71 12.56 9.19
N ILE A 21 4.69 11.67 9.43
CA ILE A 21 5.63 11.80 10.54
C ILE A 21 6.55 13.01 10.36
N LEU A 22 7.14 13.17 9.18
CA LEU A 22 8.10 14.24 8.92
C LEU A 22 7.46 15.63 8.84
N SER A 23 6.21 15.71 8.40
CA SER A 23 5.48 16.97 8.22
C SER A 23 4.57 17.34 9.40
N GLY A 24 4.21 16.38 10.24
CA GLY A 24 3.16 16.53 11.26
C GLY A 24 1.73 16.61 10.69
N ALA A 25 1.55 16.40 9.37
CA ALA A 25 0.25 16.48 8.73
C ALA A 25 -0.60 15.23 8.99
N GLN A 26 -1.93 15.40 9.05
CA GLN A 26 -2.88 14.29 9.20
C GLN A 26 -3.11 13.47 7.92
N LYS A 27 -2.74 14.01 6.77
CA LYS A 27 -2.82 13.32 5.47
C LYS A 27 -1.74 13.85 4.52
N PRO A 28 -1.28 13.03 3.56
CA PRO A 28 -0.41 13.52 2.51
C PRO A 28 -1.14 14.52 1.60
N PRO A 29 -0.43 15.48 1.00
CA PRO A 29 -0.99 16.40 0.02
C PRO A 29 -1.29 15.67 -1.29
N VAL A 30 -2.02 16.35 -2.17
CA VAL A 30 -2.06 15.97 -3.59
C VAL A 30 -0.64 16.02 -4.15
N ALA A 31 -0.31 15.09 -5.05
CA ALA A 31 0.98 15.02 -5.70
C ALA A 31 1.39 16.39 -6.28
N ASN A 32 2.62 16.81 -5.97
CA ASN A 32 3.16 18.11 -6.35
C ASN A 32 4.69 18.02 -6.44
N TYR A 33 5.37 19.18 -6.53
CA TYR A 33 6.82 19.24 -6.60
C TYR A 33 7.54 18.59 -5.40
N LEU A 34 7.08 18.83 -4.18
CA LEU A 34 7.68 18.32 -2.94
C LEU A 34 7.19 16.91 -2.56
N TYR A 35 6.05 16.48 -3.07
CA TYR A 35 5.48 15.16 -2.82
C TYR A 35 5.20 14.46 -4.14
N ARG A 36 6.16 13.64 -4.59
CA ARG A 36 6.10 12.96 -5.87
C ARG A 36 5.36 11.63 -5.75
N HIS A 37 4.30 11.48 -6.53
CA HIS A 37 3.39 10.35 -6.48
C HIS A 37 2.66 10.18 -7.82
N VAL A 38 1.73 9.22 -7.88
CA VAL A 38 0.86 9.05 -9.04
C VAL A 38 -0.18 10.17 -9.15
N ILE A 39 -0.41 10.63 -10.38
CA ILE A 39 -1.42 11.62 -10.76
C ILE A 39 -2.38 10.94 -11.74
N MET A 40 -3.69 11.07 -11.48
CA MET A 40 -4.72 10.71 -12.44
C MET A 40 -4.86 11.85 -13.46
N ASN A 41 -4.89 11.53 -14.75
CA ASN A 41 -5.13 12.53 -15.78
C ASN A 41 -6.59 13.02 -15.76
N ASP A 42 -6.86 14.15 -16.43
CA ASP A 42 -8.19 14.78 -16.42
C ASP A 42 -9.29 13.88 -16.99
N SER A 43 -8.96 13.00 -17.94
CA SER A 43 -9.90 12.03 -18.52
C SER A 43 -10.17 10.81 -17.63
N GLY A 44 -9.47 10.65 -16.51
CA GLY A 44 -9.61 9.50 -15.62
C GLY A 44 -9.21 8.15 -16.22
N ASN A 45 -8.47 8.15 -17.33
CA ASN A 45 -8.14 6.96 -18.11
C ASN A 45 -6.65 6.61 -18.06
N ASP A 46 -5.85 7.42 -17.35
CA ASP A 46 -4.44 7.16 -17.12
C ASP A 46 -4.02 7.65 -15.73
N MET A 47 -3.07 6.94 -15.12
CA MET A 47 -2.37 7.41 -13.94
C MET A 47 -0.88 7.33 -14.20
N TYR A 48 -0.13 8.38 -13.94
CA TYR A 48 1.32 8.41 -14.20
C TYR A 48 2.05 9.06 -13.04
N SER A 49 3.34 8.77 -12.92
CA SER A 49 4.18 9.38 -11.89
C SER A 49 4.65 10.77 -12.30
N ASN A 50 4.64 11.71 -11.35
CA ASN A 50 5.18 13.06 -11.58
C ASN A 50 6.66 13.20 -11.21
N CYS A 51 7.41 12.10 -11.05
CA CYS A 51 8.84 12.16 -10.70
C CYS A 51 9.81 12.00 -11.89
N GLY A 52 9.32 11.77 -13.11
CA GLY A 52 10.15 11.47 -14.28
C GLY A 52 11.26 12.51 -14.54
N ASP A 53 10.96 13.78 -14.32
CA ASP A 53 11.89 14.89 -14.53
C ASP A 53 13.07 14.93 -13.56
N ILE A 54 13.05 14.16 -12.47
CA ILE A 54 14.22 13.95 -11.60
C ILE A 54 15.27 13.05 -12.29
N PHE A 55 14.84 12.23 -13.25
CA PHE A 55 15.64 11.21 -13.94
C PHE A 55 15.89 11.54 -15.42
N ASP A 56 15.62 12.79 -15.81
CA ASP A 56 16.00 13.34 -17.11
C ASP A 56 17.46 13.85 -17.11
N SER A 57 18.03 14.10 -18.29
CA SER A 57 19.44 14.47 -18.46
C SER A 57 19.83 15.77 -17.75
N ASP A 58 18.89 16.70 -17.61
CA ASP A 58 19.16 18.06 -17.14
C ASP A 58 18.82 18.22 -15.64
N SER A 59 18.54 17.11 -14.95
CA SER A 59 18.04 17.12 -13.57
C SER A 59 19.09 17.58 -12.55
N LYS A 60 20.38 17.38 -12.83
CA LYS A 60 21.48 17.77 -11.95
C LYS A 60 21.43 19.24 -11.58
N GLU A 61 21.29 20.13 -12.56
CA GLU A 61 21.25 21.58 -12.32
C GLU A 61 19.98 21.99 -11.55
N LYS A 62 18.84 21.43 -11.95
CA LYS A 62 17.53 21.72 -11.36
C LYS A 62 17.44 21.28 -9.89
N TYR A 63 18.08 20.17 -9.53
CA TYR A 63 17.94 19.53 -8.21
C TYR A 63 19.21 19.53 -7.36
N ALA A 64 20.31 20.17 -7.79
CA ALA A 64 21.60 20.14 -7.10
C ALA A 64 21.52 20.48 -5.60
N GLN A 65 20.68 21.44 -5.23
CA GLN A 65 20.53 21.92 -3.84
C GLN A 65 19.39 21.23 -3.08
N GLN A 66 18.69 20.30 -3.73
CA GLN A 66 17.50 19.66 -3.20
C GLN A 66 17.85 18.32 -2.58
N LYS A 67 17.41 18.11 -1.34
CA LYS A 67 17.39 16.78 -0.73
C LYS A 67 16.19 16.00 -1.26
N ILE A 68 16.42 14.75 -1.67
CA ILE A 68 15.39 13.89 -2.27
C ILE A 68 15.30 12.61 -1.46
N VAL A 69 14.15 12.33 -0.88
CA VAL A 69 13.90 11.12 -0.10
C VAL A 69 13.23 10.08 -0.99
N LEU A 70 13.79 8.88 -1.06
CA LEU A 70 13.26 7.76 -1.83
C LEU A 70 13.02 6.55 -0.92
N MET A 71 11.76 6.12 -0.85
CA MET A 71 11.32 4.98 -0.05
C MET A 71 11.25 3.69 -0.86
N LEU A 72 11.78 2.62 -0.27
CA LEU A 72 11.84 1.29 -0.86
C LEU A 72 10.95 0.31 -0.12
N ARG A 73 10.56 -0.71 -0.85
CA ARG A 73 10.04 -1.97 -0.33
C ARG A 73 10.52 -3.06 -1.27
N GLU A 74 10.76 -4.25 -0.74
CA GLU A 74 11.09 -5.41 -1.57
C GLU A 74 10.03 -5.50 -2.71
N PRO A 75 10.46 -5.52 -3.99
CA PRO A 75 9.56 -5.37 -5.13
C PRO A 75 8.39 -6.36 -5.20
N LEU A 76 8.60 -7.64 -4.86
CA LEU A 76 7.54 -8.65 -4.87
C LEU A 76 6.53 -8.41 -3.75
N GLU A 77 6.99 -8.10 -2.54
CA GLU A 77 6.14 -7.72 -1.41
C GLU A 77 5.36 -6.42 -1.66
N ARG A 78 5.94 -5.49 -2.43
CA ARG A 78 5.28 -4.27 -2.87
C ARG A 78 4.11 -4.62 -3.79
N LEU A 79 4.31 -5.47 -4.80
CA LEU A 79 3.27 -5.93 -5.71
C LEU A 79 2.18 -6.73 -4.98
N GLU A 80 2.55 -7.57 -4.02
CA GLU A 80 1.61 -8.30 -3.16
C GLU A 80 0.67 -7.32 -2.41
N SER A 81 1.24 -6.26 -1.83
CA SER A 81 0.47 -5.22 -1.13
C SER A 81 -0.35 -4.34 -2.08
N GLU A 82 0.13 -4.15 -3.30
CA GLU A 82 -0.54 -3.40 -4.35
C GLU A 82 -1.73 -4.18 -4.91
N PHE A 83 -1.57 -5.46 -5.21
CA PHE A 83 -2.62 -6.35 -5.70
C PHE A 83 -3.84 -6.35 -4.78
N GLY A 84 -3.64 -6.58 -3.48
CA GLY A 84 -4.74 -6.52 -2.50
C GLY A 84 -5.35 -5.12 -2.34
N PHE A 85 -4.60 -4.05 -2.62
CA PHE A 85 -5.09 -2.68 -2.57
C PHE A 85 -5.91 -2.32 -3.82
N LEU A 86 -5.46 -2.70 -5.01
CA LEU A 86 -6.08 -2.33 -6.29
C LEU A 86 -7.25 -3.25 -6.64
N GLY A 87 -7.15 -4.54 -6.32
CA GLY A 87 -8.19 -5.54 -6.55
C GLY A 87 -9.53 -5.20 -5.90
N ASN A 88 -9.53 -4.43 -4.81
CA ASN A 88 -10.75 -4.07 -4.08
C ASN A 88 -11.25 -2.64 -4.41
N ARG A 89 -10.90 -2.10 -5.59
CA ARG A 89 -11.28 -0.73 -6.00
C ARG A 89 -11.66 -0.65 -7.47
N GLU A 90 -12.94 -0.38 -7.71
CA GLU A 90 -13.53 -0.28 -9.04
C GLU A 90 -12.77 0.67 -9.97
N THR A 91 -12.33 1.84 -9.48
CA THR A 91 -11.56 2.81 -10.28
C THR A 91 -10.29 2.19 -10.88
N PHE A 92 -9.55 1.39 -10.11
CA PHE A 92 -8.31 0.77 -10.58
C PHE A 92 -8.56 -0.44 -11.46
N GLN A 93 -9.62 -1.19 -11.20
CA GLN A 93 -10.06 -2.27 -12.11
C GLN A 93 -10.50 -1.72 -13.47
N LYS A 94 -11.24 -0.59 -13.49
CA LYS A 94 -11.61 0.13 -14.71
C LYS A 94 -10.38 0.61 -15.47
N LEU A 95 -9.42 1.22 -14.77
CA LEU A 95 -8.15 1.65 -15.35
C LEU A 95 -7.38 0.47 -15.98
N TRP A 96 -7.30 -0.67 -15.27
CA TRP A 96 -6.70 -1.88 -15.81
C TRP A 96 -7.38 -2.33 -17.11
N LYS A 97 -8.73 -2.36 -17.12
CA LYS A 97 -9.51 -2.75 -18.30
C LYS A 97 -9.28 -1.82 -19.49
N ILE A 98 -9.18 -0.52 -19.25
CA ILE A 98 -8.87 0.47 -20.29
C ILE A 98 -7.46 0.23 -20.87
N LYS A 99 -6.46 -0.01 -20.02
CA LYS A 99 -5.06 -0.13 -20.44
C LYS A 99 -4.70 -1.48 -21.06
N ASN A 100 -5.31 -2.56 -20.57
CA ASN A 100 -4.92 -3.92 -20.94
C ASN A 100 -6.00 -4.67 -21.74
N ALA A 101 -7.16 -4.04 -22.00
CA ALA A 101 -8.32 -4.67 -22.65
C ALA A 101 -8.78 -6.00 -22.00
N SER A 102 -8.46 -6.20 -20.71
CA SER A 102 -8.72 -7.42 -19.96
C SER A 102 -9.35 -7.12 -18.59
N ARG A 103 -9.94 -8.12 -17.95
CA ARG A 103 -10.39 -7.97 -16.56
C ARG A 103 -9.16 -7.88 -15.64
N PHE A 104 -9.31 -7.21 -14.50
CA PHE A 104 -8.26 -7.21 -13.47
C PHE A 104 -7.96 -8.65 -13.04
N PRO A 105 -6.69 -9.06 -12.87
CA PRO A 105 -6.34 -10.43 -12.53
C PRO A 105 -6.98 -10.88 -11.22
N LYS A 106 -7.51 -12.10 -11.19
CA LYS A 106 -8.12 -12.67 -9.97
C LYS A 106 -7.09 -13.32 -9.05
N LYS A 107 -5.97 -13.81 -9.60
CA LYS A 107 -4.87 -14.41 -8.84
C LYS A 107 -3.67 -13.47 -8.81
N PHE A 108 -2.92 -13.54 -7.71
CA PHE A 108 -1.70 -12.77 -7.58
C PHE A 108 -0.65 -13.18 -8.63
N GLU A 109 -0.54 -14.47 -8.95
CA GLU A 109 0.33 -14.99 -10.01
C GLU A 109 0.06 -14.29 -11.36
N ASP A 110 -1.20 -14.26 -11.80
CA ASP A 110 -1.59 -13.60 -13.05
C ASP A 110 -1.26 -12.09 -13.05
N TYR A 111 -1.34 -11.43 -11.88
CA TYR A 111 -1.01 -10.02 -11.74
C TYR A 111 0.50 -9.77 -11.83
N VAL A 112 1.31 -10.55 -11.12
CA VAL A 112 2.75 -10.36 -11.01
C VAL A 112 3.52 -10.81 -12.26
N THR A 113 2.94 -11.72 -13.05
CA THR A 113 3.53 -12.16 -14.33
C THR A 113 3.09 -11.32 -15.53
N HIS A 114 2.14 -10.39 -15.33
CA HIS A 114 1.66 -9.54 -16.41
C HIS A 114 2.74 -8.51 -16.85
N PRO A 115 3.01 -8.33 -18.16
CA PRO A 115 4.04 -7.40 -18.62
C PRO A 115 3.84 -5.95 -18.14
N CYS A 116 2.60 -5.50 -17.98
CA CYS A 116 2.31 -4.14 -17.51
C CYS A 116 2.70 -3.87 -16.05
N THR A 117 2.81 -4.90 -15.20
CA THR A 117 3.22 -4.79 -13.79
C THR A 117 4.73 -4.99 -13.59
N SER A 118 5.44 -5.46 -14.62
CA SER A 118 6.89 -5.61 -14.60
C SER A 118 7.63 -4.28 -14.41
N ASN A 119 8.76 -4.32 -13.69
CA ASN A 119 9.67 -3.19 -13.42
C ASN A 119 8.93 -1.91 -13.02
N SER A 120 7.86 -2.08 -12.25
CA SER A 120 6.93 -1.02 -11.84
C SER A 120 7.59 0.14 -11.09
N ILE A 121 8.66 -0.12 -10.31
CA ILE A 121 9.38 0.91 -9.57
C ILE A 121 10.19 1.75 -10.54
N CYS A 122 10.96 1.13 -11.43
CA CYS A 122 11.71 1.84 -12.47
C CYS A 122 10.77 2.65 -13.37
N LYS A 123 9.64 2.06 -13.78
CA LYS A 123 8.60 2.76 -14.56
C LYS A 123 8.07 3.99 -13.83
N PHE A 124 7.77 3.84 -12.55
CA PHE A 124 7.33 4.95 -11.72
C PHE A 124 8.40 6.05 -11.65
N LEU A 125 9.67 5.71 -11.42
CA LEU A 125 10.77 6.68 -11.36
C LEU A 125 10.90 7.47 -12.66
N LEU A 126 10.73 6.82 -13.80
CA LEU A 126 10.83 7.43 -15.13
C LEU A 126 9.55 8.16 -15.58
N GLY A 127 8.53 8.26 -14.73
CA GLY A 127 7.30 8.99 -15.05
C GLY A 127 6.32 8.23 -15.95
N HIS A 128 6.51 6.92 -16.15
CA HIS A 128 5.62 6.13 -16.98
C HIS A 128 4.24 5.91 -16.32
N GLY A 129 3.25 5.62 -17.17
CA GLY A 129 1.89 5.30 -16.74
C GLY A 129 1.79 3.99 -15.97
N LEU A 130 0.94 3.98 -14.95
CA LEU A 130 0.47 2.80 -14.23
C LEU A 130 -0.23 1.87 -15.22
N TYR A 131 0.18 0.60 -15.22
CA TYR A 131 -0.24 -0.41 -16.22
C TYR A 131 0.11 -0.05 -17.67
N GLY A 132 1.02 0.91 -17.89
CA GLY A 132 1.52 1.20 -19.22
C GLY A 132 2.35 0.06 -19.81
N ASN A 133 2.39 0.00 -21.14
CA ASN A 133 3.19 -0.97 -21.90
C ASN A 133 4.66 -0.55 -22.06
N ALA A 134 5.14 0.42 -21.28
CA ALA A 134 6.56 0.79 -21.29
C ALA A 134 7.40 -0.44 -20.90
N HIS A 135 8.54 -0.61 -21.56
CA HIS A 135 9.52 -1.64 -21.23
C HIS A 135 10.78 -0.94 -20.77
N ILE A 136 11.34 -1.37 -19.64
CA ILE A 136 12.57 -0.78 -19.11
C ILE A 136 13.75 -1.41 -19.84
N THR A 137 14.64 -0.57 -20.34
CA THR A 137 15.88 -0.95 -21.02
C THR A 137 17.11 -0.67 -20.14
N ASP A 138 18.28 -1.13 -20.56
CA ASP A 138 19.54 -0.78 -19.88
C ASP A 138 19.78 0.73 -19.86
N SER A 139 19.47 1.43 -20.97
CA SER A 139 19.60 2.89 -21.03
C SER A 139 18.68 3.59 -20.03
N ASP A 140 17.49 3.04 -19.78
CA ASP A 140 16.56 3.60 -18.79
C ASP A 140 17.08 3.38 -17.36
N TYR A 141 17.62 2.19 -17.08
CA TYR A 141 18.26 1.89 -15.80
C TYR A 141 19.48 2.78 -15.55
N ASP A 142 20.33 2.97 -16.57
CA ASP A 142 21.53 3.81 -16.48
C ASP A 142 21.19 5.28 -16.22
N ARG A 143 20.06 5.77 -16.77
CA ARG A 143 19.53 7.10 -16.43
C ARG A 143 19.16 7.19 -14.96
N ILE A 144 18.46 6.19 -14.42
CA ILE A 144 18.11 6.15 -13.00
C ILE A 144 19.38 6.20 -12.13
N VAL A 145 20.33 5.30 -12.39
CA VAL A 145 21.59 5.21 -11.63
C VAL A 145 22.41 6.50 -11.71
N ARG A 146 22.46 7.14 -12.88
CA ARG A 146 23.14 8.42 -13.05
C ARG A 146 22.55 9.49 -12.12
N SER A 147 21.24 9.66 -12.10
CA SER A 147 20.59 10.62 -11.20
C SER A 147 20.79 10.27 -9.72
N LEU A 148 20.79 8.97 -9.36
CA LEU A 148 21.08 8.51 -8.01
C LEU A 148 22.53 8.83 -7.56
N ASN A 149 23.46 8.93 -8.51
CA ASN A 149 24.85 9.30 -8.26
C ASN A 149 25.07 10.82 -8.21
N GLU A 150 24.30 11.57 -9.00
CA GLU A 150 24.50 13.02 -9.16
C GLU A 150 23.69 13.87 -8.17
N LEU A 151 22.59 13.32 -7.62
CA LEU A 151 21.67 14.05 -6.75
C LEU A 151 21.76 13.59 -5.28
N ASN A 152 21.31 14.47 -4.38
CA ASN A 152 21.36 14.25 -2.93
C ASN A 152 20.19 13.37 -2.45
N PHE A 153 20.27 12.07 -2.72
CA PHE A 153 19.27 11.10 -2.29
C PHE A 153 19.47 10.64 -0.84
N ILE A 154 18.36 10.56 -0.11
CA ILE A 154 18.20 9.90 1.17
C ILE A 154 17.33 8.67 0.95
N TYR A 155 17.80 7.52 1.37
CA TYR A 155 17.12 6.25 1.16
C TYR A 155 16.37 5.82 2.42
N GLY A 156 15.30 5.07 2.22
CA GLY A 156 14.52 4.45 3.27
C GLY A 156 14.02 3.07 2.86
N ASP A 157 13.80 2.21 3.83
CA ASP A 157 13.21 0.88 3.65
C ASP A 157 11.95 0.77 4.51
N THR A 158 10.86 0.31 3.91
CA THR A 158 9.59 0.05 4.59
C THR A 158 9.75 -0.90 5.78
N LYS A 159 10.61 -1.93 5.67
CA LYS A 159 10.85 -2.89 6.77
C LYS A 159 11.59 -2.24 7.93
N GLU A 160 12.43 -1.26 7.64
CA GLU A 160 13.24 -0.51 8.60
C GLU A 160 12.69 0.90 8.80
N MET A 161 11.36 1.04 8.95
CA MET A 161 10.68 2.34 9.01
C MET A 161 11.23 3.25 10.12
N SER A 162 11.56 2.68 11.29
CA SER A 162 12.18 3.43 12.39
C SER A 162 13.53 4.05 11.98
N LEU A 163 14.44 3.23 11.43
CA LEU A 163 15.74 3.69 10.95
C LEU A 163 15.61 4.69 9.80
N THR A 164 14.64 4.46 8.92
CA THR A 164 14.31 5.37 7.83
C THR A 164 13.93 6.75 8.32
N ILE A 165 13.03 6.84 9.30
CA ILE A 165 12.61 8.13 9.89
C ILE A 165 13.80 8.85 10.51
N GLN A 166 14.65 8.12 11.25
CA GLN A 166 15.85 8.67 11.87
C GLN A 166 16.86 9.17 10.84
N ASN A 167 17.08 8.41 9.76
CA ASN A 167 17.96 8.77 8.68
C ASN A 167 17.52 10.06 7.98
N VAL A 168 16.24 10.12 7.60
CA VAL A 168 15.68 11.31 6.95
C VAL A 168 15.70 12.51 7.89
N SER A 169 15.33 12.32 9.16
CA SER A 169 15.43 13.34 10.21
C SER A 169 16.85 13.91 10.33
N HIS A 170 17.84 13.03 10.47
CA HIS A 170 19.24 13.41 10.64
C HIS A 170 19.75 14.19 9.41
N ILE A 171 19.67 13.58 8.22
CA ILE A 171 20.22 14.17 7.00
C ILE A 171 19.45 15.45 6.63
N CYS A 172 18.12 15.49 6.76
CA CYS A 172 17.33 16.67 6.44
C CYS A 172 17.32 17.72 7.56
N SER A 173 17.86 17.40 8.74
CA SER A 173 17.76 18.21 9.96
C SER A 173 16.30 18.54 10.32
N ILE A 174 15.42 17.56 10.19
CA ILE A 174 14.02 17.66 10.60
C ILE A 174 13.95 17.16 12.05
N PRO A 175 13.59 18.01 13.03
CA PRO A 175 13.59 17.59 14.42
C PRO A 175 12.45 16.60 14.69
N LEU A 176 12.80 15.41 15.20
CA LEU A 176 11.83 14.45 15.73
C LEU A 176 11.60 14.72 17.23
N ASN A 177 10.92 15.81 17.55
CA ASN A 177 10.70 16.26 18.92
C ASN A 177 9.82 15.27 19.70
N ASN A 178 10.37 14.63 20.74
CA ASN A 178 9.65 13.80 21.73
C ASN A 178 8.79 12.69 21.13
N ILE A 179 9.35 11.95 20.17
CA ILE A 179 8.66 10.82 19.54
C ILE A 179 9.43 9.53 19.85
N ASP A 180 9.22 9.02 21.06
CA ASP A 180 9.61 7.65 21.43
C ASP A 180 8.54 6.64 20.95
N GLU A 181 7.34 7.14 20.67
CA GLU A 181 6.17 6.37 20.24
C GLU A 181 5.47 7.07 19.07
N LEU A 182 5.28 6.35 17.96
CA LEU A 182 4.56 6.81 16.77
C LEU A 182 3.26 6.04 16.57
N PRO A 183 2.19 6.67 16.08
CA PRO A 183 1.00 5.93 15.69
C PRO A 183 1.25 5.07 14.45
N LYS A 184 0.72 3.85 14.44
CA LYS A 184 0.57 3.04 13.23
C LYS A 184 -0.61 3.58 12.43
N TYR A 185 -0.33 4.48 11.49
CA TYR A 185 -1.38 5.07 10.64
C TYR A 185 -2.11 4.07 9.74
N ARG A 186 -1.51 2.92 9.41
CA ARG A 186 -2.14 1.90 8.59
C ARG A 186 -1.50 0.54 8.77
N VAL A 187 -2.31 -0.44 9.16
CA VAL A 187 -1.98 -1.86 9.15
C VAL A 187 -2.81 -2.52 8.04
N SER A 188 -2.23 -3.50 7.34
CA SER A 188 -3.02 -4.32 6.41
C SER A 188 -3.96 -5.17 7.25
N LEU A 189 -5.27 -4.93 7.16
CA LEU A 189 -6.29 -5.69 7.89
C LEU A 189 -6.29 -7.17 7.52
N TYR A 190 -5.86 -7.47 6.31
CA TYR A 190 -5.62 -8.84 5.89
C TYR A 190 -4.44 -8.90 4.93
N LYS A 191 -3.69 -9.99 5.03
CA LYS A 191 -2.67 -10.41 4.07
C LYS A 191 -2.88 -11.90 3.88
N GLN A 192 -3.20 -12.31 2.66
CA GLN A 192 -3.33 -13.73 2.36
C GLN A 192 -2.05 -14.48 2.76
N GLN A 193 -2.22 -15.67 3.32
CA GLN A 193 -1.08 -16.57 3.49
C GLN A 193 -0.55 -16.97 2.12
N ARG A 194 0.78 -17.03 2.00
CA ARG A 194 1.44 -17.44 0.76
C ARG A 194 1.18 -18.92 0.53
N GLY A 195 0.68 -19.25 -0.65
CA GLY A 195 0.38 -20.62 -1.06
C GLY A 195 1.62 -21.43 -1.43
N LYS A 196 1.39 -22.68 -1.83
CA LYS A 196 2.44 -23.61 -2.31
C LYS A 196 3.10 -23.16 -3.63
N ASP A 197 2.42 -22.28 -4.36
CA ASP A 197 2.85 -21.68 -5.63
C ASP A 197 3.84 -20.51 -5.45
N TRP A 198 4.11 -20.07 -4.22
CA TRP A 198 4.90 -18.87 -3.94
C TRP A 198 6.31 -18.90 -4.53
N ASP A 199 6.99 -20.04 -4.48
CA ASP A 199 8.35 -20.16 -5.02
C ASP A 199 8.36 -20.03 -6.56
N SER A 200 7.37 -20.62 -7.24
CA SER A 200 7.17 -20.45 -8.69
C SER A 200 6.90 -18.98 -9.05
N ILE A 201 6.01 -18.33 -8.29
CA ILE A 201 5.69 -16.91 -8.45
C ILE A 201 6.98 -16.07 -8.32
N LYS A 202 7.81 -16.35 -7.32
CA LYS A 202 9.06 -15.63 -7.08
C LYS A 202 10.05 -15.79 -8.23
N GLU A 203 10.21 -16.99 -8.77
CA GLU A 203 11.09 -17.24 -9.92
C GLU A 203 10.63 -16.50 -11.19
N GLN A 204 9.33 -16.53 -11.48
CA GLN A 204 8.75 -15.80 -12.62
C GLN A 204 8.89 -14.29 -12.43
N PHE A 205 8.60 -13.80 -11.23
CA PHE A 205 8.77 -12.40 -10.86
C PHE A 205 10.19 -11.90 -11.12
N GLN A 206 11.20 -12.64 -10.65
CA GLN A 206 12.61 -12.27 -10.80
C GLN A 206 13.03 -12.12 -12.27
N LYS A 207 12.50 -12.97 -13.17
CA LYS A 207 12.78 -12.89 -14.61
C LYS A 207 12.18 -11.62 -15.24
N LEU A 208 10.96 -11.26 -14.85
CA LEU A 208 10.26 -10.10 -15.42
C LEU A 208 10.67 -8.77 -14.79
N ASN A 209 11.13 -8.78 -13.55
CA ASN A 209 11.41 -7.60 -12.73
C ASN A 209 12.91 -7.42 -12.44
N TYR A 210 13.74 -7.80 -13.40
CA TYR A 210 15.19 -7.73 -13.28
C TYR A 210 15.69 -6.35 -12.82
N TYR A 211 15.20 -5.27 -13.42
CA TYR A 211 15.65 -3.91 -13.11
C TYR A 211 15.15 -3.42 -11.75
N ASP A 212 13.91 -3.74 -11.37
CA ASP A 212 13.40 -3.41 -10.02
C ASP A 212 14.20 -4.13 -8.93
N MET A 213 14.58 -5.40 -9.17
CA MET A 213 15.43 -6.15 -8.23
C MET A 213 16.85 -5.60 -8.15
N LYS A 214 17.43 -5.26 -9.30
CA LYS A 214 18.76 -4.64 -9.38
C LYS A 214 18.78 -3.30 -8.65
N LEU A 215 17.78 -2.45 -8.91
CA LEU A 215 17.59 -1.16 -8.24
C LEU A 215 17.39 -1.34 -6.73
N PHE A 216 16.52 -2.26 -6.30
CA PHE A 216 16.26 -2.49 -4.88
C PHE A 216 17.54 -2.86 -4.13
N ASN A 217 18.32 -3.81 -4.66
CA ASN A 217 19.59 -4.21 -4.03
C ASN A 217 20.58 -3.03 -3.92
N GLU A 218 20.74 -2.28 -5.00
CA GLU A 218 21.62 -1.10 -5.04
C GLU A 218 21.19 -0.07 -3.99
N LEU A 219 19.89 0.24 -3.92
CA LEU A 219 19.37 1.23 -2.99
C LEU A 219 19.37 0.75 -1.53
N SER A 220 19.17 -0.55 -1.28
CA SER A 220 19.34 -1.15 0.05
C SER A 220 20.78 -1.06 0.56
N GLU A 221 21.78 -1.26 -0.30
CA GLU A 221 23.19 -1.06 0.06
C GLU A 221 23.50 0.40 0.39
N ARG A 222 23.00 1.34 -0.41
CA ARG A 222 23.15 2.78 -0.15
C ARG A 222 22.45 3.20 1.15
N PHE A 223 21.27 2.63 1.43
CA PHE A 223 20.56 2.85 2.69
C PHE A 223 21.39 2.37 3.88
N LYS A 224 21.92 1.14 3.85
CA LYS A 224 22.79 0.62 4.92
C LYS A 224 23.98 1.55 5.19
N LYS A 225 24.66 2.02 4.13
CA LYS A 225 25.76 2.99 4.27
C LYS A 225 25.31 4.32 4.92
N GLN A 226 24.10 4.79 4.66
CA GLN A 226 23.57 5.99 5.33
C GLN A 226 23.29 5.72 6.81
N ILE A 227 22.73 4.55 7.13
CA ILE A 227 22.48 4.12 8.51
C ILE A 227 23.77 3.98 9.31
N ASP A 228 24.83 3.40 8.73
CA ASP A 228 26.13 3.24 9.37
C ASP A 228 26.77 4.58 9.77
N ASN A 229 26.36 5.68 9.11
CA ASN A 229 26.83 7.04 9.40
C ASN A 229 25.92 7.79 10.40
N LEU A 230 24.88 7.17 10.94
CA LEU A 230 24.04 7.81 11.94
C LEU A 230 24.80 7.94 13.27
N PRO A 231 24.84 9.14 13.87
CA PRO A 231 25.61 9.38 15.11
C PRO A 231 25.01 8.65 16.31
N SER A 232 23.69 8.44 16.31
CA SER A 232 23.00 7.64 17.31
C SER A 232 21.72 7.06 16.70
N ILE A 233 21.43 5.82 17.07
CA ILE A 233 20.17 5.15 16.75
C ILE A 233 19.37 5.12 18.04
N ARG A 234 18.17 5.69 18.01
CA ARG A 234 17.19 5.58 19.09
C ARG A 234 16.15 4.52 18.74
N GLU A 235 15.60 3.87 19.74
CA GLU A 235 14.43 3.04 19.52
C GLU A 235 13.21 3.94 19.30
N ILE A 236 12.49 3.72 18.19
CA ILE A 236 11.18 4.34 17.95
C ILE A 236 10.19 3.19 17.90
N THR A 237 9.23 3.22 18.82
CA THR A 237 8.16 2.23 18.87
C THR A 237 6.96 2.72 18.08
N PHE A 238 6.17 1.78 17.54
CA PHE A 238 4.94 2.10 16.84
C PHE A 238 3.75 1.57 17.62
N LYS A 239 2.93 2.48 18.15
CA LYS A 239 1.69 2.17 18.87
C LYS A 239 0.52 2.04 17.92
N GLY A 240 -0.31 1.06 18.23
CA GLY A 240 -1.51 0.74 17.48
C GLY A 240 -1.52 -0.72 17.06
N ASP A 241 -2.72 -1.18 16.79
CA ASP A 241 -3.00 -2.55 16.40
C ASP A 241 -3.77 -2.60 15.08
N ILE A 242 -4.20 -3.80 14.69
CA ILE A 242 -4.94 -4.00 13.45
C ILE A 242 -6.31 -3.32 13.47
N TYR A 243 -6.93 -3.14 14.65
CA TYR A 243 -8.25 -2.57 14.81
C TYR A 243 -8.29 -1.08 14.51
N ASP A 244 -7.18 -0.36 14.69
CA ASP A 244 -7.05 1.06 14.31
C ASP A 244 -7.27 1.28 12.80
N SER A 245 -7.08 0.23 11.98
CA SER A 245 -7.24 0.32 10.53
C SER A 245 -8.66 0.01 10.04
N ILE A 246 -9.57 -0.40 10.93
CA ILE A 246 -10.94 -0.81 10.57
C ILE A 246 -11.72 0.37 10.00
N TYR A 247 -11.75 1.50 10.71
CA TYR A 247 -12.51 2.66 10.24
C TYR A 247 -11.98 3.19 8.91
N LEU A 248 -10.65 3.20 8.73
CA LEU A 248 -10.01 3.62 7.49
C LEU A 248 -10.33 2.69 6.30
N PHE A 249 -10.57 1.40 6.58
CA PHE A 249 -11.02 0.46 5.57
C PHE A 249 -12.47 0.70 5.18
N LEU A 250 -13.36 0.86 6.18
CA LEU A 250 -14.80 1.01 5.96
C LEU A 250 -15.15 2.33 5.27
N SER A 251 -14.51 3.44 5.67
CA SER A 251 -14.77 4.81 5.21
C SER A 251 -14.13 5.18 3.86
N GLY A 252 -13.97 4.21 2.96
CA GLY A 252 -13.36 4.43 1.64
C GLY A 252 -14.18 5.35 0.71
N THR A 253 -13.92 5.26 -0.61
CA THR A 253 -14.71 5.94 -1.67
C THR A 253 -16.09 5.30 -1.83
N GLY A 254 -16.86 5.29 -0.75
CA GLY A 254 -18.02 4.42 -0.51
C GLY A 254 -17.82 3.59 0.76
N LEU A 255 -18.90 3.44 1.52
CA LEU A 255 -18.88 2.58 2.70
C LEU A 255 -18.74 1.12 2.28
N ARG A 256 -17.85 0.40 2.97
CA ARG A 256 -17.57 -1.02 2.76
C ARG A 256 -18.21 -1.86 3.85
N SER A 257 -18.56 -3.10 3.50
CA SER A 257 -18.95 -4.10 4.49
C SER A 257 -17.72 -4.66 5.20
N PRO A 258 -17.78 -4.92 6.52
CA PRO A 258 -16.73 -5.67 7.22
C PRO A 258 -16.41 -7.04 6.60
N LEU A 259 -17.38 -7.70 5.97
CA LEU A 259 -17.18 -8.98 5.27
C LEU A 259 -16.11 -8.88 4.16
N GLU A 260 -15.96 -7.70 3.55
CA GLU A 260 -14.97 -7.47 2.49
C GLU A 260 -13.52 -7.57 2.98
N ILE A 261 -13.28 -7.58 4.30
CA ILE A 261 -11.93 -7.77 4.87
C ILE A 261 -11.37 -9.14 4.52
N TYR A 262 -12.22 -10.18 4.55
CA TYR A 262 -11.84 -11.58 4.35
C TYR A 262 -12.45 -12.22 3.11
N ILE A 263 -12.99 -11.41 2.20
CA ILE A 263 -13.58 -11.89 0.94
C ILE A 263 -12.60 -12.71 0.11
N SER A 264 -11.30 -12.44 0.26
CA SER A 264 -10.25 -13.16 -0.46
C SER A 264 -10.03 -14.60 0.02
N ASP A 265 -10.66 -14.99 1.13
CA ASP A 265 -10.66 -16.36 1.66
C ASP A 265 -11.86 -17.18 1.18
N VAL A 266 -12.72 -16.54 0.39
CA VAL A 266 -13.90 -17.15 -0.20
C VAL A 266 -13.55 -17.76 -1.56
N ASP A 267 -14.05 -18.96 -1.84
CA ASP A 267 -13.82 -19.69 -3.08
C ASP A 267 -14.44 -18.95 -4.28
N ASN A 268 -15.67 -18.47 -4.12
CA ASN A 268 -16.39 -17.68 -5.12
C ASN A 268 -16.56 -16.21 -4.71
N GLN A 269 -15.48 -15.44 -4.84
CA GLN A 269 -15.46 -14.01 -4.50
C GLN A 269 -16.48 -13.18 -5.30
N GLU A 270 -16.77 -13.57 -6.54
CA GLU A 270 -17.71 -12.86 -7.42
C GLU A 270 -19.15 -12.97 -6.89
N ALA A 271 -19.58 -14.20 -6.57
CA ALA A 271 -20.87 -14.42 -5.93
C ALA A 271 -20.98 -13.71 -4.57
N ALA A 272 -19.88 -13.66 -3.81
CA ALA A 272 -19.87 -12.96 -2.53
C ALA A 272 -20.00 -11.43 -2.69
N TYR A 273 -19.32 -10.84 -3.68
CA TYR A 273 -19.50 -9.42 -4.01
C TYR A 273 -20.89 -9.10 -4.56
N GLU A 274 -21.48 -9.98 -5.38
CA GLU A 274 -22.87 -9.84 -5.84
C GLU A 274 -23.85 -9.88 -4.66
N TRP A 275 -23.65 -10.80 -3.73
CA TRP A 275 -24.46 -10.90 -2.51
C TRP A 275 -24.34 -9.65 -1.63
N ILE A 276 -23.12 -9.13 -1.45
CA ILE A 276 -22.86 -7.90 -0.69
C ILE A 276 -23.53 -6.71 -1.39
N SER A 277 -23.44 -6.63 -2.72
CA SER A 277 -24.05 -5.57 -3.52
C SER A 277 -25.59 -5.60 -3.39
N ALA A 278 -26.19 -6.78 -3.44
CA ALA A 278 -27.63 -6.96 -3.29
C ALA A 278 -28.16 -6.54 -1.91
N ARG A 279 -27.32 -6.57 -0.87
CA ARG A 279 -27.64 -6.15 0.50
C ARG A 279 -26.99 -4.83 0.91
N LYS A 280 -26.50 -4.05 -0.05
CA LYS A 280 -25.69 -2.86 0.24
C LYS A 280 -26.36 -1.87 1.19
N ASN A 281 -27.64 -1.57 0.99
CA ASN A 281 -28.35 -0.59 1.83
C ASN A 281 -28.44 -1.02 3.29
N GLU A 282 -28.74 -2.30 3.54
CA GLU A 282 -28.83 -2.88 4.87
C GLU A 282 -27.46 -2.87 5.56
N LEU A 283 -26.44 -3.40 4.88
CA LEU A 283 -25.07 -3.47 5.41
C LEU A 283 -24.46 -2.08 5.65
N ASP A 284 -24.72 -1.12 4.75
CA ASP A 284 -24.25 0.25 4.87
C ASP A 284 -24.92 0.95 6.06
N GLN A 285 -26.22 0.74 6.28
CA GLN A 285 -26.94 1.36 7.40
C GLN A 285 -26.41 0.83 8.74
N LEU A 286 -26.34 -0.50 8.90
CA LEU A 286 -25.78 -1.15 10.08
C LEU A 286 -24.35 -0.66 10.37
N THR A 287 -23.52 -0.60 9.32
CA THR A 287 -22.13 -0.15 9.45
C THR A 287 -22.06 1.31 9.89
N LYS A 288 -22.87 2.23 9.33
CA LYS A 288 -22.88 3.65 9.73
C LYS A 288 -23.29 3.83 11.19
N ASP A 289 -24.38 3.18 11.59
CA ASP A 289 -24.93 3.34 12.94
C ASP A 289 -23.92 2.88 13.99
N LEU A 290 -23.32 1.71 13.77
CA LEU A 290 -22.30 1.16 14.66
C LEU A 290 -21.00 1.95 14.63
N MET A 291 -20.57 2.49 13.48
CA MET A 291 -19.41 3.38 13.42
C MET A 291 -19.62 4.66 14.24
N ASN A 292 -20.84 5.23 14.20
CA ASN A 292 -21.18 6.40 15.01
C ASN A 292 -21.21 6.05 16.51
N GLN A 293 -21.82 4.91 16.87
CA GLN A 293 -21.91 4.45 18.26
C GLN A 293 -20.55 4.08 18.85
N CYS A 294 -19.64 3.51 18.05
CA CYS A 294 -18.34 3.02 18.51
C CYS A 294 -17.24 4.09 18.51
N ASN A 295 -17.51 5.30 18.00
CA ASN A 295 -16.65 6.48 18.09
C ASN A 295 -15.17 6.23 17.73
N GLY A 296 -14.92 5.47 16.65
CA GLY A 296 -13.57 5.16 16.18
C GLY A 296 -12.92 3.91 16.79
N GLU A 297 -13.52 3.27 17.79
CA GLU A 297 -12.96 2.07 18.42
C GLU A 297 -13.19 0.82 17.55
N GLY A 298 -12.22 0.48 16.70
CA GLY A 298 -12.33 -0.61 15.72
C GLY A 298 -12.68 -1.98 16.33
N LYS A 299 -12.08 -2.33 17.47
CA LYS A 299 -12.35 -3.63 18.13
C LYS A 299 -13.78 -3.70 18.66
N ARG A 300 -14.25 -2.64 19.30
CA ARG A 300 -15.63 -2.54 19.78
C ARG A 300 -16.61 -2.60 18.62
N PHE A 301 -16.31 -1.86 17.55
CA PHE A 301 -17.11 -1.88 16.33
C PHE A 301 -17.28 -3.29 15.76
N ILE A 302 -16.19 -4.06 15.58
CA ILE A 302 -16.31 -5.41 15.00
C ILE A 302 -17.12 -6.34 15.91
N LYS A 303 -16.97 -6.24 17.23
CA LYS A 303 -17.82 -7.00 18.17
C LYS A 303 -19.30 -6.69 18.00
N SER A 304 -19.66 -5.42 18.08
CA SER A 304 -21.06 -4.99 17.96
C SER A 304 -21.63 -5.33 16.58
N TRP A 305 -20.83 -5.18 15.53
CA TRP A 305 -21.24 -5.56 14.18
C TRP A 305 -21.51 -7.07 14.06
N LEU A 306 -20.68 -7.91 14.68
CA LEU A 306 -20.90 -9.36 14.71
C LEU A 306 -22.12 -9.74 15.56
N GLU A 307 -22.34 -9.09 16.69
CA GLU A 307 -23.50 -9.32 17.57
C GLU A 307 -24.82 -9.05 16.83
N GLU A 308 -24.87 -8.01 15.99
CA GLU A 308 -26.06 -7.67 15.22
C GLU A 308 -26.19 -8.46 13.90
N SER A 309 -25.08 -8.79 13.25
CA SER A 309 -25.09 -9.45 11.93
C SER A 309 -25.20 -10.97 12.00
N ILE A 310 -24.62 -11.64 13.00
CA ILE A 310 -24.69 -13.12 13.09
C ILE A 310 -26.14 -13.62 13.13
N PRO A 311 -27.05 -13.07 13.97
CA PRO A 311 -28.43 -13.53 14.04
C PRO A 311 -29.25 -13.29 12.76
N THR A 312 -28.85 -12.33 11.93
CA THR A 312 -29.56 -11.96 10.70
C THR A 312 -29.00 -12.63 9.46
N LEU A 313 -27.68 -12.88 9.42
CA LEU A 313 -26.98 -13.41 8.27
C LEU A 313 -26.84 -14.94 8.29
N LEU A 314 -26.82 -15.56 9.47
CA LEU A 314 -26.71 -17.01 9.61
C LEU A 314 -28.05 -17.62 10.05
N ASP A 315 -28.30 -18.86 9.62
CA ASP A 315 -29.47 -19.63 10.09
C ASP A 315 -29.45 -19.79 11.61
N LYS A 316 -30.63 -19.86 12.23
CA LYS A 316 -30.81 -19.97 13.69
C LYS A 316 -30.10 -21.16 14.35
N ASN A 317 -29.68 -22.16 13.57
CA ASN A 317 -28.94 -23.34 14.04
C ASN A 317 -27.41 -23.15 14.00
N ASN A 318 -26.91 -21.97 13.60
CA ASN A 318 -25.48 -21.71 13.48
C ASN A 318 -24.89 -21.23 14.82
N ASN A 319 -24.03 -22.05 15.42
CA ASN A 319 -23.41 -21.78 16.72
C ASN A 319 -22.12 -20.96 16.64
N LEU A 320 -22.03 -19.96 15.76
CA LEU A 320 -20.83 -19.12 15.67
C LEU A 320 -20.72 -18.23 16.92
N GLN A 321 -19.74 -18.50 17.77
CA GLN A 321 -19.45 -17.70 18.97
C GLN A 321 -18.44 -16.59 18.65
N ILE A 322 -18.69 -15.40 19.20
CA ILE A 322 -17.80 -14.24 19.02
C ILE A 322 -16.61 -14.36 19.96
N ASP A 323 -15.41 -14.41 19.38
CA ASP A 323 -14.16 -14.31 20.12
C ASP A 323 -14.03 -12.89 20.71
N GLN A 324 -14.10 -12.81 22.02
CA GLN A 324 -14.04 -11.55 22.75
C GLN A 324 -12.63 -10.95 22.78
N HIS A 325 -11.59 -11.75 22.57
CA HIS A 325 -10.21 -11.30 22.52
C HIS A 325 -9.78 -10.93 21.11
N ASP A 326 -10.26 -11.64 20.09
CA ASP A 326 -9.94 -11.38 18.68
C ASP A 326 -11.16 -11.51 17.75
N PRO A 327 -12.11 -10.55 17.79
CA PRO A 327 -13.33 -10.61 16.98
C PRO A 327 -13.08 -10.63 15.46
N LEU A 328 -11.89 -10.22 14.99
CA LEU A 328 -11.50 -10.39 13.59
C LEU A 328 -11.41 -11.85 13.15
N THR A 329 -11.03 -12.77 14.05
CA THR A 329 -11.05 -14.22 13.77
C THR A 329 -12.48 -14.71 13.56
N THR A 330 -13.44 -14.28 14.38
CA THR A 330 -14.87 -14.59 14.17
C THR A 330 -15.40 -13.99 12.87
N LEU A 331 -15.04 -12.75 12.53
CA LEU A 331 -15.46 -12.13 11.27
C LEU A 331 -14.98 -12.91 10.05
N ARG A 332 -13.75 -13.42 10.08
CA ARG A 332 -13.21 -14.30 9.04
C ARG A 332 -14.05 -15.56 8.90
N GLU A 333 -14.32 -16.22 10.02
CA GLU A 333 -15.13 -17.44 10.05
C GLU A 333 -16.55 -17.21 9.55
N LEU A 334 -17.20 -16.12 9.97
CA LEU A 334 -18.50 -15.70 9.45
C LEU A 334 -18.47 -15.54 7.93
N THR A 335 -17.47 -14.81 7.42
CA THR A 335 -17.32 -14.54 5.98
C THR A 335 -17.17 -15.85 5.20
N VAL A 336 -16.30 -16.75 5.66
CA VAL A 336 -16.09 -18.06 5.02
C VAL A 336 -17.38 -18.90 5.09
N ARG A 337 -18.06 -18.97 6.24
CA ARG A 337 -19.31 -19.75 6.39
C ARG A 337 -20.44 -19.23 5.48
N LEU A 338 -20.54 -17.91 5.29
CA LEU A 338 -21.56 -17.31 4.44
C LEU A 338 -21.39 -17.66 2.96
N PHE A 339 -20.15 -17.74 2.49
CA PHE A 339 -19.88 -17.77 1.05
C PHE A 339 -19.19 -19.04 0.54
N ASN A 340 -18.57 -19.84 1.41
CA ASN A 340 -18.00 -21.14 1.08
C ASN A 340 -18.96 -22.26 1.49
N SER A 341 -20.26 -22.10 1.27
CA SER A 341 -21.27 -23.08 1.69
C SER A 341 -20.80 -24.51 1.39
N SER A 342 -20.78 -25.32 2.46
CA SER A 342 -20.48 -26.74 2.45
C SER A 342 -21.08 -27.41 1.23
N ALA A 343 -20.24 -28.03 0.40
CA ALA A 343 -20.71 -28.96 -0.63
C ALA A 343 -21.66 -30.01 -0.05
#